data_AF-A0A0T6XUR4-F1
#
_entry.id   AF-A0A0T6XUR4-F1
#
_cell.length_a   1.000
_cell.length_b   1.000
_cell.length_c   1.000
_cell.angle_alpha   90.00
_cell.angle_beta   90.00
_cell.angle_gamma   90.00
#
_symmetry.space_group_name_H-M   'P 1'
#
loop_
_entity.id
_entity.type
_entity.pdbx_description
1 polymer ?
#
loop_
_entity_poly.entity_id
_entity_poly.type
_entity_poly.pdbx_seq_one_letter_code
_entity_poly.pdbx_strand_id
1 'polypeptide(L)' 'MALLPMILGGCAATLPAEVSGLGDPADSASELRGMQYRSPISGYTHREPTGPKPWGPLNDAQSTAKEDAS' A
#
# COMPACT_ATOMS: atom_id res chain seq x y z
N MET A 1 -42.77 -11.57 -1.29
CA MET A 1 -41.86 -10.47 -1.65
C MET A 1 -41.04 -10.12 -0.42
N ALA A 2 -39.85 -10.71 -0.26
CA ALA A 2 -39.00 -10.52 0.92
C ALA A 2 -37.95 -9.44 0.62
N LEU A 3 -38.19 -8.20 1.05
CA LEU A 3 -37.26 -7.07 0.90
C LEU A 3 -36.49 -6.76 2.19
N LEU A 4 -36.68 -7.54 3.26
CA LEU A 4 -36.12 -7.27 4.57
C LEU A 4 -34.58 -7.30 4.69
N PRO A 5 -33.79 -8.12 3.98
CA PRO A 5 -32.34 -8.18 4.24
C PRO A 5 -31.60 -6.93 3.73
N MET A 6 -32.24 -6.12 2.87
CA MET A 6 -31.65 -4.88 2.35
C MET A 6 -31.65 -3.73 3.37
N ILE A 7 -32.43 -3.83 4.45
CA ILE A 7 -32.57 -2.74 5.44
C ILE A 7 -31.58 -2.90 6.61
N LEU A 8 -31.10 -4.13 6.88
CA LEU A 8 -30.15 -4.41 7.96
C LEU A 8 -28.67 -4.32 7.54
N GLY A 9 -28.39 -4.12 6.25
CA GLY A 9 -27.04 -3.95 5.71
C GLY A 9 -26.56 -2.49 5.67
N GLY A 10 -27.12 -1.62 6.50
CA GLY A 10 -26.65 -0.23 6.67
C GLY A 10 -25.29 -0.23 7.32
N CYS A 11 -24.25 -0.26 6.47
CA CYS A 11 -22.84 -0.26 6.82
C CYS A 11 -22.56 0.65 8.02
N ALA A 12 -22.07 0.08 9.12
CA ALA A 12 -21.48 0.86 10.19
C ALA A 12 -20.34 1.66 9.55
N ALA A 13 -20.59 2.95 9.30
CA ALA A 13 -19.56 3.88 8.89
C ALA A 13 -18.61 3.99 10.09
N THR A 14 -17.62 3.09 10.11
CA THR A 14 -16.40 3.30 10.89
C THR A 14 -15.72 4.47 10.20
N LEU A 15 -16.14 5.68 10.59
CA LEU A 15 -15.38 6.88 10.28
C LEU A 15 -13.97 6.55 10.76
N PRO A 16 -12.96 6.58 9.88
CA PRO A 16 -11.59 6.41 10.33
C PRO A 16 -11.38 7.42 11.45
N ALA A 17 -10.76 6.98 12.54
CA ALA A 17 -10.44 7.85 13.66
C ALA A 17 -9.89 9.16 13.09
N GLU A 18 -10.48 10.29 13.49
CA GLU A 18 -10.07 11.65 13.14
C GLU A 18 -8.56 11.65 12.93
N VAL A 19 -8.14 11.70 11.66
CA VAL A 19 -6.73 11.85 11.34
C VAL A 19 -6.46 13.28 11.73
N SER A 20 -6.08 13.51 12.98
CA SER A 20 -5.62 14.81 13.44
C SER A 20 -4.60 15.25 12.39
N GLY A 21 -4.97 16.27 11.62
CA GLY A 21 -4.11 16.78 10.58
C GLY A 21 -2.75 17.04 11.20
N LEU A 22 -1.69 16.75 10.45
CA LEU A 22 -0.37 17.24 10.83
C LEU A 22 -0.55 18.74 11.08
N GLY A 23 -0.28 19.21 12.30
CA GLY A 23 -0.58 20.59 12.71
C GLY A 23 -0.09 21.60 11.68
N ASP A 24 -0.77 22.74 11.58
CA ASP A 24 -0.45 23.77 10.60
C ASP A 24 1.06 24.02 10.58
N PRO A 25 1.76 23.78 9.45
CA PRO A 25 3.21 23.96 9.38
C PRO A 25 3.62 25.43 9.58
N ALA A 26 2.68 26.38 9.49
CA ALA A 26 2.89 27.79 9.78
C ALA A 26 2.57 28.18 11.24
N ASP A 27 2.04 27.26 12.06
CA ASP A 27 1.80 27.54 13.48
C ASP A 27 3.12 27.63 14.24
N SER A 28 3.46 28.84 14.67
CA SER A 28 4.66 29.11 15.48
C SER A 28 4.68 28.43 16.85
N ALA A 29 3.53 27.97 17.35
CA ALA A 29 3.40 27.16 18.57
C ALA A 29 3.49 25.65 18.29
N SER A 30 3.43 25.24 17.01
CA SER A 30 3.80 23.89 16.58
C SER A 30 5.31 23.78 16.72
N GLU A 31 5.76 23.45 17.93
CA GLU A 31 7.17 23.24 18.21
C GLU A 31 7.72 22.29 17.15
N LEU A 32 8.81 22.73 16.48
CA LEU A 32 9.71 21.86 15.73
C LEU A 32 10.33 20.90 16.74
N ARG A 33 9.54 19.94 17.21
CA ARG A 33 9.84 19.02 18.31
C ARG A 33 11.16 18.36 17.95
N GLY A 34 12.26 18.80 18.58
CA GLY A 34 13.66 18.65 18.16
C GLY A 34 13.95 17.38 17.38
N MET A 35 13.55 17.37 16.11
CA MET A 35 13.52 16.16 15.31
C MET A 35 14.94 16.01 14.81
N GLN A 36 15.72 15.25 15.57
CA GLN A 36 17.09 14.97 15.22
C GLN A 36 17.11 14.39 13.82
N TYR A 37 17.88 15.01 12.93
CA TYR A 37 18.06 14.51 11.58
C TYR A 37 18.53 13.05 11.65
N ARG A 38 17.76 12.15 11.05
CA ARG A 38 18.15 10.75 10.85
C ARG A 38 18.55 10.58 9.40
N SER A 39 19.79 10.15 9.18
CA SER A 39 20.27 9.85 7.83
C SER A 39 19.44 8.70 7.23
N PRO A 40 18.86 8.87 6.02
CA PRO A 40 18.07 7.82 5.37
C PRO A 40 18.91 6.62 4.94
N ILE A 41 20.24 6.77 4.93
CA ILE A 41 21.20 5.71 4.61
C ILE A 41 21.91 5.18 5.85
N SER A 42 21.48 5.57 7.06
CA SER A 42 22.05 5.03 8.28
C SER A 42 21.85 3.51 8.32
N GLY A 43 22.94 2.75 8.44
CA GLY A 43 22.91 1.29 8.39
C GLY A 43 22.78 0.70 6.99
N TYR A 44 22.91 1.49 5.92
CA TYR A 44 22.92 0.96 4.56
C TYR A 44 24.08 -0.01 4.37
N THR A 45 23.74 -1.22 3.94
CA THR A 45 24.71 -2.23 3.49
C THR A 45 24.43 -2.49 2.02
N HIS A 46 25.46 -2.35 1.18
CA HIS A 46 25.36 -2.61 -0.25
C HIS A 46 24.91 -4.05 -0.50
N ARG A 47 23.97 -4.23 -1.45
CA ARG A 47 23.52 -5.53 -1.93
C ARG A 47 23.55 -5.51 -3.44
N GLU A 48 24.12 -6.57 -4.01
CA GLU A 48 24.04 -6.76 -5.45
C GLU A 48 22.59 -6.97 -5.88
N PRO A 49 22.14 -6.32 -6.98
CA PRO A 49 20.87 -6.64 -7.59
C PRO A 49 20.84 -8.14 -7.94
N THR A 50 20.08 -8.92 -7.20
CA THR A 50 19.85 -10.33 -7.57
C THR A 50 18.90 -10.45 -8.76
N GLY A 51 18.37 -9.32 -9.23
CA GLY A 51 17.37 -9.21 -10.29
C GLY A 51 16.07 -9.92 -9.93
N PRO A 52 14.93 -9.56 -10.54
CA PRO A 52 13.91 -10.57 -10.75
C PRO A 52 14.50 -11.67 -11.67
N LYS A 53 14.09 -12.93 -11.46
CA LYS A 53 14.30 -13.94 -12.51
C LYS A 53 13.73 -13.40 -13.83
N PRO A 54 14.34 -13.70 -14.99
CA PRO A 54 13.78 -13.32 -16.28
C PRO A 54 12.29 -13.70 -16.35
N TRP A 55 11.43 -12.74 -16.68
CA TRP A 55 9.98 -12.92 -16.62
C TRP A 55 9.45 -13.79 -17.77
N GLY A 56 10.16 -13.83 -18.91
CA GLY A 56 9.77 -14.58 -20.11
C GLY A 56 9.49 -16.07 -19.83
N PRO A 57 10.45 -16.83 -19.26
CA PRO A 57 10.22 -18.23 -18.89
C PRO A 57 9.05 -18.47 -17.94
N LEU A 58 8.73 -17.50 -17.07
CA LEU A 58 7.58 -17.59 -16.15
C LEU A 58 6.26 -17.36 -16.90
N ASN A 59 6.25 -16.45 -17.87
CA ASN A 59 5.11 -16.16 -18.73
C ASN A 59 4.81 -17.33 -19.69
N ASP A 60 5.84 -17.94 -20.27
CA ASP A 60 5.70 -19.10 -21.16
C ASP A 60 5.13 -20.32 -20.41
N ALA A 61 5.58 -20.54 -19.17
CA ALA A 61 5.07 -21.62 -18.31
C ALA A 61 3.61 -21.42 -17.87
N GLN A 62 3.10 -20.18 -17.89
CA GLN A 62 1.73 -19.82 -17.54
C GLN A 62 0.83 -19.60 -18.76
N SER A 63 1.40 -19.65 -19.97
CA SER A 63 0.64 -19.46 -21.21
C SER A 63 -0.22 -20.69 -21.49
N THR A 64 -1.52 -20.47 -21.72
CA THR A 64 -2.48 -21.51 -22.13
C THR A 64 -2.39 -21.86 -23.62
N ALA A 65 -1.40 -21.32 -24.34
CA ALA A 65 -1.29 -21.46 -25.79
C ALA A 65 -0.69 -22.80 -26.21
N LYS A 66 -1.39 -23.90 -25.90
CA LYS A 66 -1.28 -25.16 -26.65
C LYS A 66 -2.47 -26.11 -26.39
N GLU A 67 -3.71 -25.66 -26.58
CA GLU A 67 -4.84 -26.61 -26.66
C GLU A 67 -5.69 -26.51 -27.94
N ASP A 68 -5.70 -25.40 -28.70
CA ASP A 68 -6.66 -25.28 -29.82
C ASP A 68 -6.01 -24.87 -31.16
N ALA A 69 -5.08 -25.68 -31.64
CA ALA A 69 -4.75 -25.70 -33.07
C ALA A 69 -4.78 -27.15 -33.58
N SER A 70 -5.99 -27.68 -33.71
CA SER A 70 -6.34 -28.84 -34.54
C SER A 70 -7.43 -28.42 -35.53
#